data_AF-A0A3D6D2V7-F1
#
_entry.id   AF-A0A3D6D2V7-F1
#
_cell.length_a   1.000
_cell.length_b   1.000
_cell.length_c   1.000
_cell.angle_alpha   90.00
_cell.angle_beta   90.00
_cell.angle_gamma   90.00
#
_symmetry.space_group_name_H-M   'P 1'
#
loop_
_entity.id
_entity.type
_entity.pdbx_description
1 polymer ?
#
loop_
_entity_poly.entity_id
_entity_poly.type
_entity_poly.pdbx_seq_one_letter_code
_entity_poly.pdbx_strand_id
1 'polypeptide(L)'
;MRMKNIVNLLVTIMVGLSCTLWLTSCGSASDHAGHDHTGHDHDHEHSEKGAEDPATNTANQLAGAISEAANQVTDKVESMSEEAIIAAQSAVYPLKKCVVSGEALGSMGESVNYVHEGTLIKLCCDHCKPDLDKDPAKFVAMVKAATTN
;
A
#
# COMPACT_ATOMS: atom_id res chain seq x y z
N MET A 1 -21.06 -10.24 -21.42
CA MET A 1 -22.01 -9.10 -21.40
C MET A 1 -22.69 -8.83 -20.04
N ARG A 2 -22.74 -9.78 -19.08
CA ARG A 2 -23.54 -9.68 -17.83
C ARG A 2 -22.94 -8.84 -16.68
N MET A 3 -21.73 -8.34 -16.84
CA MET A 3 -20.96 -7.66 -15.79
C MET A 3 -21.11 -6.14 -15.80
N LYS A 4 -21.46 -5.54 -16.95
CA LYS A 4 -21.70 -4.08 -17.04
C LYS A 4 -22.95 -3.64 -16.26
N ASN A 5 -23.97 -4.50 -16.21
CA ASN A 5 -25.24 -4.21 -15.56
C ASN A 5 -25.13 -4.28 -14.02
N ILE A 6 -24.23 -5.13 -13.51
CA ILE A 6 -23.96 -5.29 -12.07
C ILE A 6 -23.16 -4.09 -11.55
N VAL A 7 -22.17 -3.62 -12.31
CA VAL A 7 -21.39 -2.43 -11.95
C VAL A 7 -22.27 -1.18 -11.92
N ASN A 8 -23.20 -1.02 -12.87
CA ASN A 8 -24.11 0.13 -12.90
C ASN A 8 -25.15 0.10 -11.75
N LEU A 9 -25.56 -1.10 -11.32
CA LEU A 9 -26.47 -1.28 -10.17
C LEU A 9 -25.80 -0.87 -8.85
N LEU A 10 -24.53 -1.27 -8.66
CA LEU A 10 -23.78 -0.96 -7.43
C LEU A 10 -23.45 0.54 -7.31
N VAL A 11 -23.11 1.20 -8.41
CA VAL A 11 -22.84 2.65 -8.43
C VAL A 11 -24.10 3.44 -8.04
N THR A 12 -25.29 3.00 -8.47
CA THR A 12 -26.54 3.69 -8.16
C THR A 12 -26.94 3.57 -6.68
N ILE A 13 -26.67 2.41 -6.06
CA ILE A 13 -26.97 2.18 -4.64
C ILE A 13 -26.04 3.00 -3.73
N MET A 14 -24.77 3.16 -4.10
CA MET A 14 -23.78 3.94 -3.34
C MET A 14 -24.06 5.45 -3.36
N VAL A 15 -24.52 5.98 -4.50
CA VAL A 15 -24.92 7.40 -4.62
C VAL A 15 -26.23 7.66 -3.88
N GLY A 16 -27.17 6.71 -3.88
CA GLY A 16 -28.44 6.81 -3.16
C GLY A 16 -28.30 6.82 -1.64
N LEU A 17 -27.39 5.98 -1.08
CA LEU A 17 -27.18 5.90 0.36
C LEU A 17 -26.39 7.09 0.93
N SER A 18 -25.56 7.76 0.13
CA SER A 18 -24.76 8.91 0.60
C SER A 18 -25.60 10.20 0.75
N CYS A 19 -26.71 10.33 0.03
CA CYS A 19 -27.57 11.51 0.12
C CYS A 19 -28.46 11.56 1.37
N THR A 20 -28.71 10.44 2.05
CA THR A 20 -29.60 10.40 3.23
C THR A 20 -28.87 10.59 4.56
N LEU A 21 -27.54 10.53 4.59
CA LEU A 21 -26.76 10.57 5.83
C LEU A 21 -26.24 11.96 6.23
N TRP A 22 -26.45 13.01 5.42
CA TRP A 22 -25.97 14.37 5.74
C TRP A 22 -27.00 15.29 6.41
N LEU A 23 -28.23 14.82 6.64
CA LEU A 23 -29.29 15.65 7.24
C LEU A 23 -29.56 15.37 8.73
N THR A 24 -28.90 14.38 9.33
CA THR A 24 -29.06 14.08 10.76
C THR A 24 -27.71 13.91 11.43
N SER A 25 -27.11 15.01 11.89
CA SER A 25 -26.60 15.15 13.26
C SER A 25 -25.65 16.34 13.36
N CYS A 26 -26.21 17.50 13.69
CA CYS A 26 -25.51 18.59 14.35
C CYS A 26 -25.59 18.32 15.87
N GLY A 27 -24.45 18.28 16.58
CA GLY A 27 -24.46 18.35 18.05
C GLY A 27 -23.19 17.92 18.79
N SER A 28 -22.41 18.91 19.22
CA SER A 28 -21.47 18.93 20.39
C SER A 28 -20.05 18.38 20.16
N ALA A 29 -19.02 19.19 19.89
CA ALA A 29 -18.29 20.12 20.79
C ALA A 29 -17.56 19.41 21.95
N SER A 30 -16.21 19.42 21.94
CA SER A 30 -15.33 19.81 23.06
C SER A 30 -13.84 19.70 22.66
N ASP A 31 -13.06 20.57 23.28
CA ASP A 31 -11.79 21.15 22.83
C ASP A 31 -10.52 20.33 23.16
N HIS A 32 -9.43 20.55 22.40
CA HIS A 32 -8.10 19.95 22.61
C HIS A 32 -7.09 21.01 23.10
N ALA A 33 -6.44 20.76 24.24
CA ALA A 33 -5.40 21.62 24.81
C ALA A 33 -4.10 20.85 25.12
N GLY A 34 -2.95 21.41 24.71
CA GLY A 34 -1.55 21.12 25.16
C GLY A 34 -0.85 19.95 24.43
N HIS A 35 0.27 20.07 23.67
CA HIS A 35 1.63 20.62 23.91
C HIS A 35 2.32 19.89 25.09
N ASP A 36 3.50 19.25 25.04
CA ASP A 36 4.70 19.21 24.17
C ASP A 36 5.46 17.86 24.35
N HIS A 37 6.48 17.61 23.52
CA HIS A 37 7.26 16.37 23.44
C HIS A 37 8.75 16.65 23.67
N THR A 38 9.33 16.10 24.72
CA THR A 38 10.78 15.99 24.90
C THR A 38 11.12 14.64 25.50
N GLY A 39 11.94 13.83 24.81
CA GLY A 39 12.56 12.64 25.38
C GLY A 39 12.53 11.44 24.45
N HIS A 40 13.51 11.39 23.55
CA HIS A 40 13.94 10.19 22.85
C HIS A 40 14.98 9.50 23.74
N ASP A 41 14.78 8.23 24.09
CA ASP A 41 15.81 7.20 24.23
C ASP A 41 15.11 5.84 24.45
N HIS A 42 15.42 4.87 23.59
CA HIS A 42 14.91 3.50 23.65
C HIS A 42 16.02 2.60 24.18
N ASP A 43 15.84 2.02 25.35
CA ASP A 43 16.52 0.77 25.72
C ASP A 43 15.47 -0.24 26.16
N HIS A 44 15.50 -1.40 25.52
CA HIS A 44 14.43 -2.37 25.49
C HIS A 44 14.95 -3.64 26.16
N GLU A 45 14.49 -3.95 27.37
CA GLU A 45 14.60 -5.32 27.88
C GLU A 45 13.30 -5.73 28.58
N HIS A 46 12.76 -6.86 28.12
CA HIS A 46 11.53 -7.46 28.61
C HIS A 46 11.82 -8.33 29.83
N SER A 47 11.08 -8.14 30.92
CA SER A 47 10.69 -9.26 31.78
C SER A 47 9.50 -8.92 32.68
N GLU A 48 8.35 -9.41 32.24
CA GLU A 48 7.24 -10.03 32.99
C GLU A 48 6.81 -9.57 34.40
N LYS A 49 5.46 -9.51 34.53
CA LYS A 49 4.59 -9.72 35.72
C LYS A 49 4.22 -8.50 36.56
N GLY A 50 2.95 -8.11 36.47
CA GLY A 50 2.24 -7.36 37.49
C GLY A 50 0.75 -7.31 37.17
N ALA A 51 -0.07 -7.81 38.09
CA ALA A 51 -1.51 -7.90 37.96
C ALA A 51 -2.19 -6.53 38.15
N GLU A 52 -3.08 -6.12 37.25
CA GLU A 52 -4.06 -5.06 37.48
C GLU A 52 -5.27 -5.17 36.53
N ASP A 53 -6.40 -4.65 37.01
CA ASP A 53 -7.79 -5.09 36.81
C ASP A 53 -8.40 -5.06 35.37
N PRO A 54 -9.34 -5.98 35.04
CA PRO A 54 -9.80 -6.26 33.67
C PRO A 54 -10.84 -5.30 33.05
N ALA A 55 -11.14 -4.15 33.66
CA ALA A 55 -12.26 -3.30 33.20
C ALA A 55 -11.85 -2.04 32.41
N THR A 56 -10.61 -1.57 32.53
CA THR A 56 -10.19 -0.29 31.88
C THR A 56 -9.24 -0.52 30.70
N ASN A 57 -8.60 -1.68 30.62
CA ASN A 57 -7.69 -2.05 29.54
C ASN A 57 -8.41 -2.45 28.24
N THR A 58 -9.63 -3.02 28.35
CA THR A 58 -10.42 -3.45 27.19
C THR A 58 -10.91 -2.29 26.32
N ALA A 59 -11.12 -1.09 26.87
CA ALA A 59 -11.55 0.07 26.10
C ALA A 59 -10.41 0.71 25.27
N ASN A 60 -9.19 0.76 25.82
CA ASN A 60 -8.02 1.30 25.12
C ASN A 60 -7.36 0.27 24.20
N GLN A 61 -7.44 -1.03 24.49
CA GLN A 61 -7.00 -2.07 23.57
C GLN A 61 -7.93 -2.18 22.35
N LEU A 62 -9.22 -1.90 22.48
CA LEU A 62 -10.14 -1.94 21.34
C LEU A 62 -9.91 -0.77 20.37
N ALA A 63 -9.48 0.40 20.87
CA ALA A 63 -9.14 1.57 20.05
C ALA A 63 -7.75 1.47 19.38
N GLY A 64 -6.77 0.79 20.00
CA GLY A 64 -5.46 0.52 19.37
C GLY A 64 -5.51 -0.61 18.34
N ALA A 65 -6.24 -1.69 18.64
CA ALA A 65 -6.31 -2.86 17.76
C ALA A 65 -7.02 -2.58 16.42
N ILE A 66 -7.98 -1.66 16.37
CA ILE A 66 -8.62 -1.27 15.09
C ILE A 66 -7.73 -0.38 14.22
N SER A 67 -6.76 0.34 14.82
CA SER A 67 -5.83 1.21 14.10
C SER A 67 -4.60 0.45 13.60
N GLU A 68 -4.06 -0.47 14.40
CA GLU A 68 -2.96 -1.36 13.95
C GLU A 68 -3.44 -2.45 12.99
N ALA A 69 -4.68 -2.94 13.12
CA ALA A 69 -5.25 -3.81 12.11
C ALA A 69 -5.58 -3.06 10.81
N ALA A 70 -6.08 -1.82 10.88
CA ALA A 70 -6.33 -1.00 9.68
C ALA A 70 -5.03 -0.62 8.96
N ASN A 71 -3.95 -0.30 9.69
CA ASN A 71 -2.67 0.01 9.06
C ASN A 71 -1.99 -1.26 8.51
N GLN A 72 -2.10 -2.41 9.19
CA GLN A 72 -1.62 -3.69 8.67
C GLN A 72 -2.40 -4.22 7.45
N VAL A 73 -3.72 -3.97 7.36
CA VAL A 73 -4.45 -4.34 6.15
C VAL A 73 -4.18 -3.39 4.98
N THR A 74 -3.76 -2.14 5.19
CA THR A 74 -3.25 -1.31 4.07
C THR A 74 -1.93 -1.85 3.49
N ASP A 75 -0.94 -2.17 4.34
CA ASP A 75 0.33 -2.74 3.86
C ASP A 75 0.15 -4.11 3.18
N LYS A 76 -0.77 -4.94 3.68
CA LYS A 76 -1.01 -6.28 3.10
C LYS A 76 -1.93 -6.24 1.87
N VAL A 77 -2.87 -5.29 1.79
CA VAL A 77 -3.68 -5.07 0.57
C VAL A 77 -2.82 -4.46 -0.53
N GLU A 78 -1.82 -3.65 -0.20
CA GLU A 78 -0.82 -3.16 -1.15
C GLU A 78 0.04 -4.33 -1.69
N SER A 79 0.57 -5.19 -0.81
CA SER A 79 1.31 -6.40 -1.22
C SER A 79 0.50 -7.36 -2.11
N MET A 80 -0.78 -7.60 -1.79
CA MET A 80 -1.65 -8.44 -2.63
C MET A 80 -1.95 -7.78 -3.99
N SER A 81 -1.95 -6.45 -4.04
CA SER A 81 -2.12 -5.70 -5.29
C SER A 81 -0.85 -5.72 -6.13
N GLU A 82 0.33 -5.66 -5.52
CA GLU A 82 1.62 -5.71 -6.21
C GLU A 82 1.86 -7.07 -6.84
N GLU A 83 1.59 -8.17 -6.14
CA GLU A 83 1.70 -9.53 -6.70
C GLU A 83 0.74 -9.72 -7.89
N ALA A 84 -0.49 -9.21 -7.78
CA ALA A 84 -1.45 -9.22 -8.87
C ALA A 84 -1.00 -8.34 -10.06
N ILE A 85 -0.41 -7.18 -9.79
CA ILE A 85 0.20 -6.30 -10.79
C ILE A 85 1.39 -6.99 -11.45
N ILE A 86 2.29 -7.62 -10.67
CA ILE A 86 3.45 -8.35 -11.16
C ILE A 86 2.96 -9.49 -12.05
N ALA A 87 1.98 -10.29 -11.64
CA ALA A 87 1.46 -11.39 -12.43
C ALA A 87 0.82 -10.89 -13.74
N ALA A 88 -0.04 -9.87 -13.67
CA ALA A 88 -0.73 -9.32 -14.83
C ALA A 88 0.24 -8.65 -15.83
N GLN A 89 1.13 -7.78 -15.34
CA GLN A 89 2.06 -7.04 -16.18
C GLN A 89 3.26 -7.90 -16.62
N SER A 90 3.64 -8.94 -15.85
CA SER A 90 4.70 -9.86 -16.26
C SER A 90 4.38 -10.62 -17.52
N ALA A 91 3.10 -10.99 -17.70
CA ALA A 91 2.63 -11.72 -18.87
C ALA A 91 2.72 -10.88 -20.16
N VAL A 92 2.68 -9.55 -20.05
CA VAL A 92 2.65 -8.61 -21.18
C VAL A 92 3.77 -7.58 -21.13
N TYR A 93 4.86 -7.89 -20.42
CA TYR A 93 5.93 -6.93 -20.17
C TYR A 93 6.62 -6.53 -21.49
N PRO A 94 6.66 -5.22 -21.85
CA PRO A 94 7.04 -4.78 -23.19
C PRO A 94 8.55 -4.85 -23.46
N LEU A 95 9.37 -4.79 -22.41
CA LEU A 95 10.83 -4.72 -22.56
C LEU A 95 11.45 -6.12 -22.46
N LYS A 96 12.28 -6.48 -23.45
CA LYS A 96 13.15 -7.68 -23.39
C LYS A 96 14.50 -7.40 -22.72
N LYS A 97 14.78 -6.13 -22.42
CA LYS A 97 16.03 -5.64 -21.86
C LYS A 97 15.77 -4.94 -20.53
N CYS A 98 16.74 -5.01 -19.63
CA CYS A 98 16.77 -4.28 -18.37
C CYS A 98 16.66 -2.79 -18.66
N VAL A 99 15.72 -2.11 -18.02
CA VAL A 99 15.49 -0.67 -18.21
C VAL A 99 16.64 0.18 -17.63
N VAL A 100 17.42 -0.41 -16.71
CA VAL A 100 18.56 0.23 -16.06
C VAL A 100 19.84 0.05 -16.89
N SER A 101 20.27 -1.20 -17.11
CA SER A 101 21.54 -1.49 -17.79
C SER A 101 21.43 -1.60 -19.32
N GLY A 102 20.23 -1.82 -19.87
CA GLY A 102 20.03 -2.09 -21.30
C GLY A 102 20.41 -3.51 -21.74
N GLU A 103 20.81 -4.38 -20.82
CA GLU A 103 21.15 -5.79 -21.09
C GLU A 103 19.90 -6.66 -21.20
N ALA A 104 20.01 -7.87 -21.77
CA ALA A 104 18.85 -8.76 -21.90
C ALA A 104 18.32 -9.20 -20.52
N LEU A 105 17.00 -9.18 -20.32
CA LEU A 105 16.41 -9.76 -19.11
C LEU A 105 16.64 -11.28 -19.11
N GLY A 106 17.07 -11.83 -17.98
CA GLY A 106 17.38 -13.24 -17.85
C GLY A 106 18.80 -13.65 -18.25
N SER A 107 19.61 -12.74 -18.81
CA SER A 107 21.00 -13.08 -19.17
C SER A 107 21.92 -13.24 -17.96
N MET A 108 21.55 -12.66 -16.82
CA MET A 108 22.31 -12.71 -15.57
C MET A 108 21.67 -13.59 -14.49
N GLY A 109 20.71 -14.45 -14.87
CA GLY A 109 19.96 -15.29 -13.95
C GLY A 109 18.51 -14.84 -13.80
N GLU A 110 17.94 -14.97 -12.61
CA GLU A 110 16.55 -14.63 -12.36
C GLU A 110 16.34 -13.11 -12.39
N SER A 111 15.35 -12.65 -13.17
CA SER A 111 15.02 -11.23 -13.25
C SER A 111 14.28 -10.79 -11.99
N VAL A 112 14.67 -9.65 -11.44
CA VAL A 112 14.07 -9.10 -10.23
C VAL A 112 12.91 -8.17 -10.60
N ASN A 113 11.76 -8.37 -9.97
CA ASN A 113 10.55 -7.59 -10.21
C ASN A 113 10.39 -6.51 -9.13
N TYR A 114 10.14 -5.28 -9.55
CA TYR A 114 9.83 -4.16 -8.66
C TYR A 114 8.55 -3.50 -9.15
N VAL A 115 7.65 -3.14 -8.24
CA VAL A 115 6.48 -2.34 -8.57
C VAL A 115 6.71 -0.93 -8.05
N HIS A 116 6.52 0.07 -8.90
CA HIS A 116 6.55 1.47 -8.50
C HIS A 116 5.40 2.21 -9.16
N GLU A 117 4.60 2.92 -8.37
CA GLU A 117 3.40 3.62 -8.84
C GLU A 117 2.47 2.72 -9.67
N GLY A 118 2.27 1.48 -9.21
CA GLY A 118 1.46 0.46 -9.89
C GLY A 118 2.04 -0.06 -11.22
N THR A 119 3.31 0.22 -11.51
CA THR A 119 4.00 -0.21 -12.74
C THR A 119 5.07 -1.21 -12.41
N LEU A 120 5.03 -2.37 -13.06
CA LEU A 120 6.06 -3.38 -12.97
C LEU A 120 7.32 -2.92 -13.68
N ILE A 121 8.47 -3.09 -13.04
CA ILE A 121 9.81 -2.84 -13.54
C ILE A 121 10.61 -4.12 -13.36
N LYS A 122 11.16 -4.65 -14.46
CA LYS A 122 12.02 -5.83 -14.44
C LYS A 122 13.48 -5.45 -14.59
N LEU A 123 14.31 -5.96 -13.68
CA LEU A 123 15.76 -5.81 -13.70
C LEU A 123 16.43 -7.13 -14.07
N CYS A 124 17.60 -7.06 -14.70
CA CYS A 124 18.38 -8.26 -15.03
C CYS A 124 19.11 -8.87 -13.82
N CYS A 125 19.37 -8.08 -12.78
CA CYS A 125 20.06 -8.50 -11.55
C CYS A 125 19.88 -7.46 -10.43
N ASP A 126 20.20 -7.83 -9.19
CA ASP A 126 20.15 -6.93 -8.01
C ASP A 126 21.11 -5.75 -8.11
N HIS A 127 22.17 -5.87 -8.90
CA HIS A 127 23.12 -4.78 -9.15
C HIS A 127 22.48 -3.57 -9.83
N CYS A 128 21.36 -3.76 -10.55
CA CYS A 128 20.60 -2.67 -11.17
C CYS A 128 19.67 -1.95 -10.18
N LYS A 129 19.39 -2.54 -9.01
CA LYS A 129 18.52 -1.95 -7.99
C LYS A 129 19.00 -0.57 -7.51
N PRO A 130 20.29 -0.35 -7.14
CA PRO A 130 20.73 0.96 -6.67
C PRO A 130 20.59 2.05 -7.73
N ASP A 131 20.67 1.72 -9.02
CA ASP A 131 20.42 2.70 -10.08
C ASP A 131 18.93 2.95 -10.30
N LEU A 132 18.09 1.92 -10.18
CA LEU A 132 16.63 2.07 -10.14
C LEU A 132 16.20 2.99 -8.99
N ASP A 133 16.74 2.79 -7.79
CA ASP A 133 16.38 3.53 -6.57
C ASP A 133 16.77 5.02 -6.63
N LYS A 134 17.77 5.39 -7.44
CA LYS A 134 18.16 6.79 -7.65
C LYS A 134 17.08 7.58 -8.39
N ASP A 135 16.47 6.98 -9.40
CA ASP A 135 15.52 7.66 -10.30
C ASP A 135 14.35 6.73 -10.73
N PRO A 136 13.55 6.17 -9.79
CA PRO A 136 12.56 5.15 -10.11
C PRO A 136 11.49 5.66 -11.09
N ALA A 137 11.05 6.92 -10.92
CA ALA A 137 10.08 7.57 -11.80
C ALA A 137 10.55 7.64 -13.27
N LYS A 138 11.85 7.84 -13.51
CA LYS A 138 12.44 7.86 -14.85
C LYS A 138 12.30 6.49 -15.52
N PHE A 139 12.57 5.41 -14.80
CA PHE A 139 12.47 4.06 -15.32
C PHE A 139 11.01 3.62 -15.49
N VAL A 140 10.11 4.01 -14.58
CA VAL A 140 8.65 3.83 -14.76
C VAL A 140 8.18 4.47 -16.06
N ALA A 141 8.58 5.72 -16.33
CA ALA A 141 8.20 6.42 -17.55
C ALA A 141 8.69 5.69 -18.81
N MET A 142 9.92 5.16 -18.79
CA MET A 142 10.44 4.35 -19.90
C MET A 142 9.66 3.05 -20.12
N VAL A 143 9.29 2.34 -19.05
CA VAL A 143 8.47 1.13 -19.15
C VAL A 143 7.07 1.47 -19.69
N LYS A 144 6.41 2.50 -19.16
CA LYS A 144 5.09 2.95 -19.61
C LYS A 144 5.09 3.37 -21.09
N ALA A 145 6.13 4.07 -21.52
CA ALA A 145 6.32 4.45 -22.92
C ALA A 145 6.44 3.20 -23.82
N ALA A 146 7.11 2.15 -23.36
CA ALA A 146 7.23 0.90 -24.10
C ALA A 146 5.92 0.08 -24.13
N THR A 147 5.05 0.20 -23.11
CA THR A 147 3.74 -0.49 -23.08
C THR A 147 2.71 0.13 -24.03
N THR A 148 2.83 1.41 -24.36
CA THR A 148 1.82 2.17 -25.12
C THR A 148 2.01 2.08 -26.65
N ASN A 149 2.98 1.29 -27.12
CA ASN A 149 3.44 1.25 -28.51
C ASN A 149 3.26 -0.13 -29.14
#